data_AF-A0A068RVL5-F1
#
_entry.id   AF-A0A068RVL5-F1
#
_cell.length_a   1.000
_cell.length_b   1.000
_cell.length_c   1.000
_cell.angle_alpha   90.00
_cell.angle_beta   90.00
_cell.angle_gamma   90.00
#
_symmetry.space_group_name_H-M   'P 1'
#
loop_
_entity.id
_entity.type
_entity.pdbx_description
1 polymer ?
#
loop_
_entity_poly.entity_id
_entity_poly.type
_entity_poly.pdbx_seq_one_letter_code
_entity_poly.pdbx_strand_id
1 'polypeptide(L)'
;MKDQPRGICVELGRGSTAFADIDGFPDIGTVDSKVTHVASMVTNVFEYGTKAFSYAECANIGDMRGFTCGYIGFTTGTNDASQVVKTYTEEKPGNELARFLSRLNDLDALDTCDLGERASTSGLEQFCDTWRREACLDSHFAKVQADWAYEHYVVPSARIAASVGVHSPLGQLVFYDAIIQHGYQFTEPHINVLRLLELTGPRQQDESEQQYLTRFLTTRRQMQCCYPDGVWPASATRTIDLQSLVDQFDALQNLDRPLVLNRFGQTVDPNEPAVPNSNSCSGVAA
;
A
#
# COMPACT_ATOMS: atom_id res chain seq x y z
N MET A 1 -6.54 -19.99 -18.04
CA MET A 1 -7.78 -20.02 -17.25
C MET A 1 -8.85 -19.25 -18.01
N LYS A 2 -9.79 -19.95 -18.64
CA LYS A 2 -11.02 -19.36 -19.19
C LYS A 2 -12.15 -19.88 -18.28
N ASP A 3 -13.02 -18.98 -17.86
CA ASP A 3 -14.20 -19.22 -17.01
C ASP A 3 -13.99 -19.23 -15.47
N GLN A 4 -13.38 -18.16 -14.93
CA GLN A 4 -13.74 -17.72 -13.58
C GLN A 4 -14.65 -16.47 -13.67
N PRO A 5 -15.79 -16.42 -12.94
CA PRO A 5 -16.70 -15.29 -12.97
C PRO A 5 -15.99 -14.00 -12.52
N ARG A 6 -16.19 -12.91 -13.26
CA ARG A 6 -15.68 -11.59 -12.91
C ARG A 6 -16.44 -11.09 -11.68
N GLY A 7 -15.75 -10.83 -10.58
CA GLY A 7 -16.31 -10.08 -9.44
C GLY A 7 -16.91 -10.89 -8.29
N ILE A 8 -16.46 -12.12 -8.04
CA ILE A 8 -16.83 -12.87 -6.82
C ILE A 8 -15.71 -12.68 -5.78
N CYS A 9 -16.01 -12.00 -4.69
CA CYS A 9 -15.16 -12.00 -3.50
C CYS A 9 -14.98 -13.45 -3.01
N VAL A 10 -13.76 -13.81 -2.64
CA VAL A 10 -13.44 -15.14 -2.13
C VAL A 10 -13.64 -15.16 -0.62
N GLU A 11 -14.63 -15.93 -0.13
CA GLU A 11 -14.82 -16.12 1.31
C GLU A 11 -13.59 -16.76 1.95
N LEU A 12 -13.17 -16.21 3.09
CA LEU A 12 -12.05 -16.73 3.87
C LEU A 12 -12.57 -17.52 5.08
N GLY A 13 -11.82 -18.52 5.50
CA GLY A 13 -12.10 -19.22 6.76
C GLY A 13 -12.09 -18.23 7.95
N ARG A 14 -12.90 -18.49 8.99
CA ARG A 14 -12.87 -17.67 10.21
C ARG A 14 -11.46 -17.64 10.80
N GLY A 15 -10.93 -16.43 11.00
CA GLY A 15 -9.57 -16.22 11.52
C GLY A 15 -8.46 -16.28 10.47
N SER A 16 -8.79 -16.47 9.19
CA SER A 16 -7.84 -16.38 8.09
C SER A 16 -7.58 -14.92 7.71
N THR A 17 -6.35 -14.62 7.29
CA THR A 17 -5.99 -13.32 6.73
C THR A 17 -6.44 -13.23 5.27
N ALA A 18 -6.83 -12.02 4.83
CA ALA A 18 -7.07 -11.77 3.42
C ALA A 18 -5.79 -11.74 2.60
N PHE A 19 -4.65 -11.48 3.23
CA PHE A 19 -3.34 -11.46 2.59
C PHE A 19 -2.92 -12.84 2.12
N ALA A 20 -2.24 -12.87 0.97
CA ALA A 20 -1.69 -14.11 0.49
C ALA A 20 -0.58 -14.65 1.39
N ASP A 21 -0.56 -15.98 1.54
CA ASP A 21 0.55 -16.68 2.18
C ASP A 21 1.80 -16.56 1.30
N ILE A 22 2.83 -15.94 1.87
CA ILE A 22 4.13 -15.73 1.23
C ILE A 22 5.24 -16.52 1.93
N ASP A 23 4.93 -17.47 2.81
CA ASP A 23 5.95 -18.21 3.59
C ASP A 23 6.90 -19.00 2.70
N GLY A 24 6.44 -19.44 1.52
CA GLY A 24 7.29 -20.08 0.51
C GLY A 24 8.19 -19.13 -0.28
N PHE A 25 8.07 -17.81 -0.09
CA PHE A 25 8.87 -16.82 -0.82
C PHE A 25 10.18 -16.56 -0.06
N PRO A 26 11.27 -16.15 -0.77
CA PRO A 26 12.56 -15.94 -0.14
C PRO A 26 12.47 -15.05 1.09
N ASP A 27 13.17 -15.44 2.15
CA ASP A 27 13.41 -14.56 3.28
C ASP A 27 14.49 -13.54 2.88
N ILE A 28 14.12 -12.26 2.94
CA ILE A 28 14.99 -11.14 2.60
C ILE A 28 15.57 -10.47 3.85
N GLY A 29 15.26 -11.00 5.05
CA GLY A 29 15.60 -10.41 6.33
C GLY A 29 14.93 -9.05 6.50
N THR A 30 15.73 -7.98 6.48
CA THR A 30 15.27 -6.61 6.64
C THR A 30 15.44 -5.82 5.36
N VAL A 31 14.42 -5.04 4.98
CA VAL A 31 14.52 -4.09 3.87
C VAL A 31 15.29 -2.86 4.34
N ASP A 32 16.20 -2.35 3.50
CA ASP A 32 16.96 -1.14 3.80
C ASP A 32 15.98 0.03 4.06
N SER A 33 16.20 0.75 5.16
CA SER A 33 15.43 1.95 5.51
C SER A 33 15.39 3.00 4.40
N LYS A 34 16.46 3.14 3.61
CA LYS A 34 16.53 4.03 2.44
C LYS A 34 15.54 3.59 1.37
N VAL A 35 15.44 2.29 1.10
CA VAL A 35 14.47 1.76 0.13
C VAL A 35 13.06 2.05 0.59
N THR A 36 12.77 1.74 1.86
CA THR A 36 11.45 1.99 2.46
C THR A 36 11.08 3.47 2.33
N HIS A 37 12.00 4.36 2.74
CA HIS A 37 11.81 5.80 2.72
C HIS A 37 11.54 6.35 1.31
N VAL A 38 12.40 6.01 0.34
CA VAL A 38 12.27 6.50 -1.04
C VAL A 38 11.04 5.91 -1.71
N ALA A 39 10.75 4.62 -1.49
CA ALA A 39 9.59 3.97 -2.07
C ALA A 39 8.29 4.59 -1.52
N SER A 40 8.20 4.85 -0.22
CA SER A 40 7.06 5.56 0.36
C SER A 40 6.89 6.97 -0.18
N MET A 41 7.97 7.75 -0.36
CA MET A 41 7.86 9.09 -0.97
C MET A 41 7.39 9.05 -2.42
N VAL A 42 7.90 8.12 -3.23
CA VAL A 42 7.46 7.95 -4.62
C VAL A 42 6.00 7.52 -4.68
N THR A 43 5.58 6.54 -3.87
CA THR A 43 4.18 6.10 -3.78
C THR A 43 3.27 7.23 -3.30
N ASN A 44 3.68 8.02 -2.30
CA ASN A 44 2.91 9.20 -1.84
C ASN A 44 2.70 10.22 -2.96
N VAL A 45 3.69 10.45 -3.83
CA VAL A 45 3.50 11.32 -5.00
C VAL A 45 2.41 10.76 -5.91
N PHE A 46 2.38 9.44 -6.10
CA PHE A 46 1.38 8.80 -6.94
C PHE A 46 -0.03 8.77 -6.34
N GLU A 47 -0.15 8.67 -5.02
CA GLU A 47 -1.45 8.67 -4.32
C GLU A 47 -1.99 10.09 -4.09
N TYR A 48 -1.13 11.02 -3.69
CA TYR A 48 -1.54 12.32 -3.14
C TYR A 48 -0.89 13.53 -3.83
N GLY A 49 -0.02 13.33 -4.83
CA GLY A 49 0.68 14.41 -5.52
C GLY A 49 1.75 15.10 -4.68
N THR A 50 2.10 14.54 -3.52
CA THR A 50 3.07 15.08 -2.57
C THR A 50 3.95 13.97 -2.02
N LYS A 51 5.19 14.30 -1.64
CA LYS A 51 6.11 13.36 -0.97
C LYS A 51 5.81 13.22 0.53
N ALA A 52 5.02 14.15 1.06
CA ALA A 52 4.71 14.23 2.47
C ALA A 52 3.84 13.06 2.93
N PHE A 53 4.08 12.59 4.15
CA PHE A 53 3.40 11.43 4.72
C PHE A 53 2.09 11.86 5.39
N SER A 54 0.97 11.40 4.84
CA SER A 54 -0.38 11.77 5.27
C SER A 54 -0.90 10.91 6.44
N TYR A 55 -0.12 10.79 7.53
CA TYR A 55 -0.49 9.97 8.70
C TYR A 55 -1.84 10.36 9.34
N ALA A 56 -2.24 11.62 9.19
CA ALA A 56 -3.46 12.18 9.76
C ALA A 56 -4.67 12.14 8.81
N GLU A 57 -4.51 11.67 7.58
CA GLU A 57 -5.61 11.54 6.63
C GLU A 57 -6.59 10.47 7.10
N CYS A 58 -7.89 10.71 6.98
CA CYS A 58 -8.92 9.71 7.28
C CYS A 58 -10.25 10.19 6.69
N ALA A 59 -10.80 9.45 5.73
CA ALA A 59 -12.05 9.81 5.07
C ALA A 59 -12.76 8.56 4.53
N ASN A 60 -14.09 8.63 4.41
CA ASN A 60 -14.84 7.65 3.63
C ASN A 60 -14.94 8.16 2.19
N ILE A 61 -14.21 7.49 1.29
CA ILE A 61 -14.11 7.88 -0.11
C ILE A 61 -15.13 7.17 -1.02
N GLY A 62 -16.04 6.38 -0.44
CA GLY A 62 -17.12 5.72 -1.17
C GLY A 62 -16.68 4.52 -2.01
N ASP A 63 -15.55 3.91 -1.70
CA ASP A 63 -14.98 2.75 -2.41
C ASP A 63 -15.40 1.39 -1.81
N MET A 64 -16.40 1.40 -0.91
CA MET A 64 -16.88 0.23 -0.17
C MET A 64 -15.84 -0.40 0.77
N ARG A 65 -14.87 0.39 1.25
CA ARG A 65 -13.92 -0.04 2.30
C ARG A 65 -14.09 0.67 3.63
N GLY A 66 -15.14 1.49 3.78
CA GLY A 66 -15.40 2.26 4.98
C GLY A 66 -14.52 3.51 5.05
N PHE A 67 -13.93 3.77 6.22
CA PHE A 67 -12.94 4.84 6.33
C PHE A 67 -11.58 4.36 5.83
N THR A 68 -10.91 5.18 5.01
CA THR A 68 -9.53 5.00 4.52
C THR A 68 -8.64 6.05 5.20
N CYS A 69 -7.60 5.62 5.91
CA CYS A 69 -6.87 6.45 6.87
C CYS A 69 -5.35 6.22 6.84
N GLY A 70 -4.58 7.20 7.27
CA GLY A 70 -3.12 7.11 7.33
C GLY A 70 -2.43 7.13 5.97
N TYR A 71 -1.10 7.07 6.00
CA TYR A 71 -0.28 7.39 4.83
C TYR A 71 -0.34 6.34 3.70
N ILE A 72 -0.69 5.09 4.01
CA ILE A 72 -0.90 4.03 3.00
C ILE A 72 -2.37 3.64 2.79
N GLY A 73 -3.31 4.37 3.40
CA GLY A 73 -4.74 4.13 3.20
C GLY A 73 -5.29 2.90 3.93
N PHE A 74 -5.00 2.78 5.23
CA PHE A 74 -5.58 1.75 6.10
C PHE A 74 -7.11 1.84 6.12
N THR A 75 -7.83 0.74 5.91
CA THR A 75 -9.29 0.78 5.89
C THR A 75 -9.98 0.09 7.07
N THR A 76 -11.16 0.57 7.45
CA THR A 76 -11.97 -0.11 8.49
C THR A 76 -12.63 -1.37 7.94
N GLY A 77 -12.95 -1.42 6.65
CA GLY A 77 -13.62 -2.54 6.00
C GLY A 77 -12.69 -3.71 5.67
N THR A 78 -11.37 -3.48 5.61
CA THR A 78 -10.36 -4.53 5.39
C THR A 78 -9.53 -4.88 6.63
N ASN A 79 -9.98 -4.46 7.82
CA ASN A 79 -9.40 -4.72 9.15
C ASN A 79 -8.05 -4.05 9.45
N ASP A 80 -7.35 -3.52 8.48
CA ASP A 80 -6.03 -2.90 8.62
C ASP A 80 -6.05 -1.68 9.54
N ALA A 81 -7.05 -0.79 9.41
CA ALA A 81 -7.21 0.31 10.37
C ALA A 81 -7.51 -0.21 11.79
N SER A 82 -8.27 -1.30 11.91
CA SER A 82 -8.55 -1.95 13.20
C SER A 82 -7.28 -2.49 13.85
N GLN A 83 -6.41 -3.15 13.09
CA GLN A 83 -5.13 -3.68 13.60
C GLN A 83 -4.19 -2.55 14.03
N VAL A 84 -4.06 -1.49 13.24
CA VAL A 84 -3.25 -0.31 13.61
C VAL A 84 -3.75 0.32 14.92
N VAL A 85 -5.07 0.44 15.10
CA VAL A 85 -5.65 0.98 16.36
C VAL A 85 -5.42 0.03 17.54
N LYS A 86 -5.51 -1.29 17.34
CA LYS A 86 -5.22 -2.30 18.37
C LYS A 86 -3.76 -2.20 18.82
N THR A 87 -2.81 -2.24 17.90
CA THR A 87 -1.38 -2.10 18.20
C THR A 87 -1.09 -0.78 18.93
N TYR A 88 -1.63 0.34 18.45
CA TYR A 88 -1.46 1.63 19.13
C TYR A 88 -2.04 1.64 20.55
N THR A 89 -3.15 0.91 20.78
CA THR A 89 -3.76 0.79 22.10
C THR A 89 -3.02 -0.13 23.04
N GLU A 90 -2.39 -1.18 22.53
CA GLU A 90 -1.51 -2.05 23.30
C GLU A 90 -0.24 -1.32 23.72
N GLU A 91 0.38 -0.56 22.82
CA GLU A 91 1.60 0.22 23.10
C GLU A 91 1.32 1.47 23.95
N LYS A 92 0.15 2.10 23.75
CA LYS A 92 -0.30 3.28 24.52
C LYS A 92 -1.74 3.11 25.01
N PRO A 93 -1.93 2.42 26.15
CA PRO A 93 -3.24 2.25 26.75
C PRO A 93 -3.91 3.59 27.08
N GLY A 94 -5.21 3.70 26.79
CA GLY A 94 -6.00 4.90 27.09
C GLY A 94 -5.93 6.02 26.05
N ASN A 95 -5.31 5.80 24.88
CA ASN A 95 -5.46 6.70 23.74
C ASN A 95 -6.94 6.83 23.32
N GLU A 96 -7.31 7.91 22.63
CA GLU A 96 -8.72 8.14 22.32
C GLU A 96 -9.29 7.23 21.23
N LEU A 97 -8.45 6.59 20.41
CA LEU A 97 -8.90 5.63 19.39
C LEU A 97 -9.41 4.32 20.02
N ALA A 98 -8.97 4.00 21.25
CA ALA A 98 -9.39 2.80 21.98
C ALA A 98 -10.91 2.68 22.13
N ARG A 99 -11.65 3.80 22.17
CA ARG A 99 -13.12 3.79 22.28
C ARG A 99 -13.83 3.17 21.07
N PHE A 100 -13.16 3.09 19.92
CA PHE A 100 -13.72 2.52 18.70
C PHE A 100 -13.45 1.02 18.55
N LEU A 101 -12.58 0.44 19.39
CA LEU A 101 -12.16 -0.97 19.26
C LEU A 101 -13.33 -1.95 19.29
N SER A 102 -14.36 -1.70 20.10
CA SER A 102 -15.54 -2.58 20.11
C SER A 102 -16.22 -2.61 18.75
N ARG A 103 -16.47 -1.45 18.14
CA ARG A 103 -17.14 -1.36 16.84
C ARG A 103 -16.26 -1.90 15.71
N LEU A 104 -14.96 -1.64 15.77
CA LEU A 104 -13.99 -2.18 14.82
C LEU A 104 -13.95 -3.72 14.90
N ASN A 105 -13.99 -4.30 16.11
CA ASN A 105 -14.09 -5.76 16.28
C ASN A 105 -15.39 -6.34 15.72
N ASP A 106 -16.52 -5.63 15.85
CA ASP A 106 -17.79 -6.07 15.25
C ASP A 106 -17.71 -6.11 13.73
N LEU A 107 -17.06 -5.12 13.10
CA LEU A 107 -16.81 -5.10 11.65
C LEU A 107 -15.83 -6.21 11.23
N ASP A 108 -14.75 -6.41 11.99
CA ASP A 108 -13.75 -7.44 11.73
C ASP A 108 -14.37 -8.85 11.70
N ALA A 109 -15.39 -9.08 12.54
CA ALA A 109 -16.09 -10.35 12.69
C ALA A 109 -17.09 -10.68 11.57
N LEU A 110 -17.43 -9.71 10.72
CA LEU A 110 -18.31 -9.92 9.56
C LEU A 110 -17.62 -10.77 8.50
N ASP A 111 -18.41 -11.44 7.67
CA ASP A 111 -17.89 -12.19 6.53
C ASP A 111 -17.13 -11.24 5.58
N THR A 112 -15.91 -11.61 5.20
CA THR A 112 -15.04 -10.83 4.31
C THR A 112 -15.69 -10.40 3.00
N CYS A 113 -16.70 -11.13 2.53
CA CYS A 113 -17.44 -10.79 1.32
C CYS A 113 -18.70 -9.97 1.55
N ASP A 114 -19.06 -9.67 2.80
CA ASP A 114 -20.09 -8.70 3.15
C ASP A 114 -19.55 -7.26 3.05
N LEU A 115 -19.12 -6.87 1.83
CA LEU A 115 -18.47 -5.60 1.57
C LEU A 115 -19.34 -4.40 1.98
N GLY A 116 -20.67 -4.54 1.88
CA GLY A 116 -21.62 -3.48 2.27
C GLY A 116 -21.58 -3.19 3.77
N GLU A 117 -21.78 -4.22 4.60
CA GLU A 117 -21.78 -4.05 6.05
C GLU A 117 -20.39 -3.77 6.59
N ARG A 118 -19.34 -4.34 5.99
CA ARG A 118 -17.94 -4.06 6.36
C ARG A 118 -17.52 -2.63 6.06
N ALA A 119 -18.10 -2.00 5.04
CA ALA A 119 -17.90 -0.59 4.74
C ALA A 119 -18.68 0.36 5.67
N SER A 120 -19.49 -0.17 6.59
CA SER A 120 -20.33 0.65 7.47
C SER A 120 -19.51 1.56 8.38
N THR A 121 -19.83 2.85 8.35
CA THR A 121 -19.24 3.88 9.23
C THR A 121 -20.13 4.20 10.43
N SER A 122 -21.26 3.51 10.58
CA SER A 122 -22.17 3.66 11.71
C SER A 122 -21.49 3.23 13.01
N GLY A 123 -21.57 4.07 14.05
CA GLY A 123 -20.87 3.88 15.32
C GLY A 123 -19.39 4.30 15.29
N LEU A 124 -18.93 4.94 14.21
CA LEU A 124 -17.59 5.48 14.02
C LEU A 124 -17.61 6.98 13.68
N GLU A 125 -18.64 7.72 14.07
CA GLU A 125 -18.91 9.10 13.61
C GLU A 125 -17.77 10.08 13.93
N GLN A 126 -16.98 9.84 14.98
CA GLN A 126 -15.83 10.66 15.38
C GLN A 126 -14.47 10.01 15.06
N PHE A 127 -14.46 8.89 14.33
CA PHE A 127 -13.25 8.11 14.11
C PHE A 127 -12.19 8.91 13.36
N CYS A 128 -12.55 9.54 12.24
CA CYS A 128 -11.62 10.34 11.44
C CYS A 128 -11.04 11.54 12.21
N ASP A 129 -11.89 12.26 12.96
CA ASP A 129 -11.43 13.40 13.76
C ASP A 129 -10.46 12.94 14.86
N THR A 130 -10.74 11.79 15.48
CA THR A 130 -9.86 11.21 16.51
C THR A 130 -8.55 10.71 15.92
N TRP A 131 -8.61 10.02 14.78
CA TRP A 131 -7.44 9.56 14.03
C TRP A 131 -6.52 10.71 13.70
N ARG A 132 -7.09 11.76 13.10
CA ARG A 132 -6.38 12.99 12.76
C ARG A 132 -5.73 13.61 14.00
N ARG A 133 -6.46 13.74 15.11
CA ARG A 133 -5.94 14.33 16.34
C ARG A 133 -4.78 13.51 16.93
N GLU A 134 -4.93 12.19 17.07
CA GLU A 134 -3.85 11.31 17.57
C GLU A 134 -2.63 11.38 16.65
N ALA A 135 -2.81 11.35 15.33
CA ALA A 135 -1.70 11.40 14.36
C ALA A 135 -0.94 12.73 14.36
N CYS A 136 -1.63 13.83 14.68
CA CYS A 136 -1.03 15.16 14.75
C CYS A 136 -0.39 15.50 16.10
N LEU A 137 -0.89 14.92 17.19
CA LEU A 137 -0.44 15.22 18.55
C LEU A 137 0.56 14.18 19.10
N ASP A 138 0.56 12.97 18.57
CA ASP A 138 1.45 11.91 19.02
C ASP A 138 2.25 11.28 17.87
N SER A 139 3.55 11.58 17.83
CA SER A 139 4.49 10.96 16.89
C SER A 139 4.56 9.43 17.01
N HIS A 140 4.18 8.86 18.16
CA HIS A 140 4.13 7.41 18.35
C HIS A 140 3.07 6.77 17.47
N PHE A 141 1.91 7.41 17.25
CA PHE A 141 0.89 6.86 16.35
C PHE A 141 1.36 6.82 14.90
N ALA A 142 2.11 7.84 14.45
CA ALA A 142 2.76 7.81 13.14
C ALA A 142 3.80 6.67 13.03
N LYS A 143 4.53 6.38 14.12
CA LYS A 143 5.45 5.25 14.18
C LYS A 143 4.72 3.91 14.03
N VAL A 144 3.63 3.69 14.77
CA VAL A 144 2.81 2.46 14.67
C VAL A 144 2.30 2.26 13.25
N GLN A 145 1.82 3.32 12.59
CA GLN A 145 1.44 3.25 11.18
C GLN A 145 2.60 2.83 10.27
N ALA A 146 3.79 3.41 10.49
CA ALA A 146 4.97 3.10 9.69
C ALA A 146 5.45 1.65 9.89
N ASP A 147 5.51 1.19 11.14
CA ASP A 147 5.92 -0.18 11.49
C ASP A 147 4.96 -1.21 10.91
N TRP A 148 3.64 -0.99 11.06
CA TRP A 148 2.64 -1.90 10.51
C TRP A 148 2.71 -1.97 8.98
N ALA A 149 2.85 -0.82 8.30
CA ALA A 149 3.04 -0.79 6.85
C ALA A 149 4.36 -1.46 6.42
N TYR A 150 5.41 -1.37 7.24
CA TYR A 150 6.67 -2.06 6.97
C TYR A 150 6.49 -3.58 7.02
N GLU A 151 5.86 -4.10 8.07
CA GLU A 151 5.62 -5.53 8.25
C GLU A 151 4.65 -6.11 7.22
N HIS A 152 3.63 -5.35 6.83
CA HIS A 152 2.53 -5.85 6.00
C HIS A 152 2.62 -5.47 4.52
N TYR A 153 3.45 -4.51 4.11
CA TYR A 153 3.57 -4.11 2.70
C TYR A 153 5.02 -4.05 2.24
N VAL A 154 5.93 -3.47 3.03
CA VAL A 154 7.35 -3.36 2.63
C VAL A 154 8.02 -4.72 2.57
N VAL A 155 8.00 -5.49 3.66
CA VAL A 155 8.61 -6.83 3.70
C VAL A 155 7.94 -7.77 2.68
N PRO A 156 6.60 -7.89 2.62
CA PRO A 156 5.94 -8.68 1.59
C PRO A 156 6.31 -8.29 0.16
N SER A 157 6.35 -7.00 -0.17
CA SER A 157 6.75 -6.56 -1.52
C SER A 157 8.16 -6.98 -1.89
N ALA A 158 9.11 -6.91 -0.95
CA ALA A 158 10.48 -7.32 -1.17
C ALA A 158 10.62 -8.85 -1.31
N ARG A 159 9.87 -9.64 -0.53
CA ARG A 159 9.81 -11.09 -0.68
C ARG A 159 9.21 -11.49 -2.03
N ILE A 160 8.16 -10.81 -2.46
CA ILE A 160 7.50 -10.97 -3.76
C ILE A 160 8.44 -10.61 -4.92
N ALA A 161 9.22 -9.54 -4.80
CA ALA A 161 10.27 -9.21 -5.77
C ALA A 161 11.36 -10.31 -5.83
N ALA A 162 11.83 -10.75 -4.66
CA ALA A 162 12.88 -11.75 -4.55
C ALA A 162 12.49 -13.11 -5.14
N SER A 163 11.20 -13.50 -5.09
CA SER A 163 10.72 -14.77 -5.65
C SER A 163 10.90 -14.88 -7.17
N VAL A 164 11.05 -13.74 -7.85
CA VAL A 164 11.34 -13.64 -9.29
C VAL A 164 12.75 -13.11 -9.58
N GLY A 165 13.62 -13.13 -8.57
CA GLY A 165 15.03 -12.75 -8.68
C GLY A 165 15.29 -11.25 -8.72
N VAL A 166 14.32 -10.41 -8.38
CA VAL A 166 14.49 -8.94 -8.30
C VAL A 166 15.01 -8.57 -6.92
N HIS A 167 16.16 -7.90 -6.87
CA HIS A 167 16.83 -7.56 -5.60
C HIS A 167 17.30 -6.11 -5.51
N SER A 168 17.35 -5.36 -6.61
CA SER A 168 17.81 -3.97 -6.55
C SER A 168 16.87 -3.10 -5.73
N PRO A 169 17.39 -2.06 -5.03
CA PRO A 169 16.58 -1.01 -4.42
C PRO A 169 15.48 -0.44 -5.33
N LEU A 170 15.78 -0.18 -6.61
CA LEU A 170 14.77 0.29 -7.58
C LEU A 170 13.71 -0.77 -7.89
N GLY A 171 14.11 -2.04 -8.01
CA GLY A 171 13.17 -3.15 -8.17
C GLY A 171 12.23 -3.30 -6.98
N GLN A 172 12.77 -3.23 -5.76
CA GLN A 172 11.97 -3.23 -4.52
C GLN A 172 10.98 -2.07 -4.47
N LEU A 173 11.38 -0.87 -4.89
CA LEU A 173 10.48 0.28 -5.02
C LEU A 173 9.32 0.00 -5.99
N VAL A 174 9.60 -0.58 -7.18
CA VAL A 174 8.57 -0.94 -8.17
C VAL A 174 7.56 -1.93 -7.60
N PHE A 175 8.03 -2.93 -6.85
CA PHE A 175 7.17 -3.92 -6.20
C PHE A 175 6.42 -3.35 -5.00
N TYR A 176 7.01 -2.41 -4.26
CA TYR A 176 6.33 -1.72 -3.17
C TYR A 176 5.16 -0.87 -3.69
N ASP A 177 5.36 -0.03 -4.70
CA ASP A 177 4.24 0.72 -5.28
C ASP A 177 3.19 -0.22 -5.91
N ALA A 178 3.61 -1.36 -6.47
CA ALA A 178 2.66 -2.35 -6.97
C ALA A 178 1.81 -2.98 -5.85
N ILE A 179 2.42 -3.36 -4.73
CA ILE A 179 1.68 -3.96 -3.61
C ILE A 179 0.77 -2.95 -2.91
N ILE A 180 1.17 -1.67 -2.83
CA ILE A 180 0.33 -0.63 -2.24
C ILE A 180 -0.91 -0.41 -3.10
N GLN A 181 -0.73 -0.34 -4.43
CA GLN A 181 -1.83 -0.07 -5.33
C GLN A 181 -2.77 -1.27 -5.50
N HIS A 182 -2.20 -2.46 -5.71
CA HIS A 182 -2.96 -3.66 -6.08
C HIS A 182 -3.26 -4.58 -4.90
N GLY A 183 -2.60 -4.37 -3.76
CA GLY A 183 -2.62 -5.33 -2.68
C GLY A 183 -2.03 -6.68 -3.07
N TYR A 184 -2.17 -7.63 -2.16
CA TYR A 184 -1.80 -9.04 -2.34
C TYR A 184 -2.81 -9.96 -1.66
N GLN A 185 -4.05 -9.49 -1.52
CA GLN A 185 -5.13 -10.22 -0.89
C GLN A 185 -5.78 -11.22 -1.87
N PHE A 186 -6.21 -12.38 -1.36
CA PHE A 186 -6.94 -13.40 -2.13
C PHE A 186 -8.37 -13.00 -2.48
N THR A 187 -8.93 -12.03 -1.76
CA THR A 187 -10.30 -11.53 -1.97
C THR A 187 -10.43 -10.69 -3.24
N GLU A 188 -9.31 -10.22 -3.82
CA GLU A 188 -9.26 -9.44 -5.06
C GLU A 188 -8.46 -10.17 -6.17
N PRO A 189 -8.87 -11.39 -6.60
CA PRO A 189 -8.02 -12.26 -7.45
C PRO A 189 -7.75 -11.72 -8.87
N HIS A 190 -8.46 -10.68 -9.30
CA HIS A 190 -8.35 -10.13 -10.65
C HIS A 190 -7.33 -9.00 -10.78
N ILE A 191 -6.99 -8.31 -9.68
CA ILE A 191 -6.13 -7.14 -9.69
C ILE A 191 -5.29 -7.06 -8.42
N ASN A 192 -4.41 -8.05 -8.23
CA ASN A 192 -3.43 -8.05 -7.15
C ASN A 192 -2.01 -8.31 -7.68
N VAL A 193 -1.00 -8.07 -6.86
CA VAL A 193 0.41 -8.22 -7.28
C VAL A 193 0.76 -9.68 -7.65
N LEU A 194 0.10 -10.68 -7.07
CA LEU A 194 0.32 -12.08 -7.44
C LEU A 194 -0.23 -12.40 -8.84
N ARG A 195 -1.37 -11.81 -9.20
CA ARG A 195 -1.91 -11.90 -10.56
C ARG A 195 -1.00 -11.20 -11.56
N LEU A 196 -0.41 -10.07 -11.19
CA LEU A 196 0.62 -9.42 -12.00
C LEU A 196 1.82 -10.35 -12.22
N LEU A 197 2.33 -10.99 -11.16
CA LEU A 197 3.40 -11.97 -11.27
C LEU A 197 3.05 -13.15 -12.18
N GLU A 198 1.84 -13.70 -12.05
CA GLU A 198 1.37 -14.81 -12.90
C GLU A 198 1.34 -14.40 -14.38
N LEU A 199 0.83 -13.21 -14.69
CA LEU A 199 0.74 -12.69 -16.05
C LEU A 199 2.09 -12.31 -16.63
N THR A 200 3.00 -11.78 -15.82
CA THR A 200 4.38 -11.48 -16.22
C THR A 200 5.20 -12.76 -16.39
N GLY A 201 4.95 -13.78 -15.56
CA GLY A 201 5.74 -15.00 -15.49
C GLY A 201 7.08 -14.80 -14.77
N PRO A 202 7.87 -15.89 -14.61
CA PRO A 202 9.16 -15.83 -13.96
C PRO A 202 10.18 -15.06 -14.81
N ARG A 203 11.26 -14.59 -14.18
CA ARG A 203 12.42 -14.06 -14.90
C ARG A 203 13.13 -15.18 -15.67
N GLN A 204 13.45 -14.91 -16.93
CA GLN A 204 14.13 -15.89 -17.79
C GLN A 204 15.64 -15.94 -17.46
N GLN A 205 16.31 -17.04 -17.82
CA GLN A 205 17.71 -17.28 -17.44
C GLN A 205 18.67 -16.17 -17.89
N ASP A 206 18.49 -15.63 -19.09
CA ASP A 206 19.34 -14.58 -19.66
C ASP A 206 18.69 -13.19 -19.61
N GLU A 207 17.58 -13.04 -18.89
CA GLU A 207 16.86 -11.78 -18.74
C GLU A 207 17.46 -10.97 -17.58
N SER A 208 17.93 -9.75 -17.88
CA SER A 208 18.41 -8.83 -16.86
C SER A 208 17.27 -8.37 -15.95
N GLU A 209 17.60 -7.89 -14.74
CA GLU A 209 16.59 -7.34 -13.84
C GLU A 209 15.82 -6.17 -14.48
N GLN A 210 16.51 -5.29 -15.20
CA GLN A 210 15.88 -4.19 -15.96
C GLN A 210 14.87 -4.71 -17.01
N GLN A 211 15.23 -5.75 -17.76
CA GLN A 211 14.34 -6.33 -18.77
C GLN A 211 13.10 -6.95 -18.11
N TYR A 212 13.29 -7.65 -16.99
CA TYR A 212 12.18 -8.19 -16.20
C TYR A 212 11.26 -7.11 -15.67
N LEU A 213 11.81 -6.06 -15.04
CA LEU A 213 11.03 -4.92 -14.52
C LEU A 213 10.25 -4.21 -15.63
N THR A 214 10.84 -4.07 -16.82
CA THR A 214 10.14 -3.52 -17.99
C THR A 214 8.96 -4.39 -18.41
N ARG A 215 9.13 -5.72 -18.40
CA ARG A 215 8.04 -6.67 -18.71
C ARG A 215 6.95 -6.62 -17.64
N PHE A 216 7.33 -6.59 -16.36
CA PHE A 216 6.42 -6.44 -15.22
C PHE A 216 5.61 -5.15 -15.29
N LEU A 217 6.25 -3.99 -15.50
CA LEU A 217 5.58 -2.70 -15.64
C LEU A 217 4.70 -2.66 -16.90
N THR A 218 5.09 -3.32 -17.99
CA THR A 218 4.24 -3.46 -19.18
C THR A 218 2.96 -4.24 -18.86
N THR A 219 3.07 -5.39 -18.18
CA THR A 219 1.92 -6.17 -17.71
C THR A 219 1.03 -5.35 -16.78
N ARG A 220 1.63 -4.67 -15.81
CA ARG A 220 0.92 -3.80 -14.86
C ARG A 220 0.15 -2.69 -15.56
N ARG A 221 0.79 -2.00 -16.52
CA ARG A 221 0.14 -0.95 -17.30
C ARG A 221 -1.02 -1.47 -18.12
N GLN A 222 -0.89 -2.65 -18.73
CA GLN A 222 -1.99 -3.28 -19.47
C GLN A 222 -3.16 -3.61 -18.55
N MET A 223 -2.90 -4.12 -17.35
CA MET A 223 -3.93 -4.41 -16.35
C MET A 223 -4.67 -3.13 -15.94
N GLN A 224 -3.95 -2.04 -15.65
CA GLN A 224 -4.54 -0.75 -15.27
C GLN A 224 -5.33 -0.12 -16.43
N CYS A 225 -4.75 -0.03 -17.63
CA CYS A 225 -5.38 0.63 -18.79
C CYS A 225 -6.63 -0.11 -19.31
N CYS A 226 -6.63 -1.44 -19.21
CA CYS A 226 -7.70 -2.29 -19.76
C CYS A 226 -8.70 -2.74 -18.69
N TYR A 227 -8.56 -2.29 -17.45
CA TYR A 227 -9.55 -2.57 -16.41
C TYR A 227 -10.87 -1.86 -16.77
N PRO A 228 -12.03 -2.54 -16.67
CA PRO A 228 -13.30 -2.02 -17.17
C PRO A 228 -13.95 -1.00 -16.20
N ASP A 229 -13.21 0.03 -15.79
CA ASP A 229 -13.72 1.12 -14.96
C ASP A 229 -13.14 2.50 -15.36
N GLY A 230 -13.51 3.55 -14.62
CA GLY A 230 -13.00 4.91 -14.84
C GLY A 230 -11.83 5.31 -13.94
N VAL A 231 -11.39 4.44 -13.02
CA VAL A 231 -10.43 4.77 -11.95
C VAL A 231 -9.05 4.19 -12.26
N TRP A 232 -8.97 2.90 -12.56
CA TRP A 232 -7.71 2.21 -12.83
C TRP A 232 -6.95 2.76 -14.04
N PRO A 233 -7.60 3.14 -15.17
CA PRO A 233 -6.88 3.70 -16.32
C PRO A 233 -6.13 5.00 -16.00
N ALA A 234 -6.68 5.85 -15.13
CA ALA A 234 -6.01 7.08 -14.71
C ALA A 234 -4.70 6.79 -13.97
N SER A 235 -4.69 5.71 -13.19
CA SER A 235 -3.54 5.29 -12.40
C SER A 235 -2.36 4.78 -13.23
N ALA A 236 -2.58 4.35 -14.48
CA ALA A 236 -1.52 3.87 -15.38
C ALA A 236 -0.41 4.91 -15.65
N THR A 237 -0.67 6.19 -15.37
CA THR A 237 0.30 7.29 -15.41
C THR A 237 1.49 7.04 -14.49
N ARG A 238 1.30 6.47 -13.30
CA ARG A 238 2.40 6.17 -12.35
C ARG A 238 3.38 5.15 -12.93
N THR A 239 2.84 4.16 -13.65
CA THR A 239 3.64 3.11 -14.28
C THR A 239 4.50 3.65 -15.43
N ILE A 240 4.11 4.77 -16.06
CA ILE A 240 4.96 5.46 -17.05
C ILE A 240 6.18 6.10 -16.37
N ASP A 241 6.01 6.74 -15.22
CA ASP A 241 7.12 7.31 -14.47
C ASP A 241 8.03 6.22 -13.91
N LEU A 242 7.47 5.15 -13.34
CA LEU A 242 8.26 3.98 -12.92
C LEU A 242 9.06 3.37 -14.09
N GLN A 243 8.45 3.25 -15.28
CA GLN A 243 9.18 2.78 -16.46
C GLN A 243 10.32 3.73 -16.83
N SER A 244 10.11 5.05 -16.73
CA SER A 244 11.16 6.04 -17.01
C SER A 244 12.34 5.94 -16.03
N LEU A 245 12.11 5.50 -14.79
CA LEU A 245 13.16 5.19 -13.82
C LEU A 245 13.88 3.88 -14.18
N VAL A 246 13.13 2.84 -14.56
CA VAL A 246 13.68 1.54 -15.00
C VAL A 246 14.47 1.68 -16.32
N ASP A 247 14.09 2.58 -17.23
CA ASP A 247 14.87 2.86 -18.44
C ASP A 247 16.27 3.42 -18.12
N GLN A 248 16.45 3.97 -16.92
CA GLN A 248 17.71 4.51 -16.38
C GLN A 248 18.32 3.59 -15.31
N PHE A 249 18.03 2.29 -15.35
CA PHE A 249 18.36 1.31 -14.32
C PHE A 249 19.81 1.42 -13.81
N ASP A 250 20.81 1.44 -14.69
CA ASP A 250 22.22 1.49 -14.29
C ASP A 250 22.56 2.69 -13.38
N ALA A 251 21.88 3.82 -13.58
CA ALA A 251 22.09 5.04 -12.80
C ALA A 251 21.26 5.09 -11.52
N LEU A 252 20.10 4.42 -11.48
CA LEU A 252 19.08 4.56 -10.43
C LEU A 252 18.84 3.31 -9.59
N GLN A 253 19.39 2.15 -9.97
CA GLN A 253 19.12 0.87 -9.32
C GLN A 253 19.39 0.84 -7.82
N ASN A 254 20.29 1.71 -7.32
CA ASN A 254 20.67 1.79 -5.91
C ASN A 254 19.94 2.89 -5.12
N LEU A 255 19.08 3.68 -5.77
CA LEU A 255 18.39 4.83 -5.19
C LEU A 255 19.35 5.86 -4.53
N ASP A 256 20.47 6.16 -5.21
CA ASP A 256 21.49 7.11 -4.73
C ASP A 256 21.45 8.46 -5.45
N ARG A 257 20.48 8.66 -6.34
CA ARG A 257 20.31 9.87 -7.15
C ARG A 257 18.84 10.31 -7.11
N PRO A 258 18.53 11.59 -7.39
CA PRO A 258 17.15 12.04 -7.49
C PRO A 258 16.34 11.28 -8.56
N LEU A 259 15.14 10.86 -8.20
CA LEU A 259 14.16 10.17 -9.07
C LEU A 259 13.20 11.22 -9.64
N VAL A 260 13.20 11.38 -10.97
CA VAL A 260 12.32 12.34 -11.66
C VAL A 260 11.04 11.65 -12.11
N LEU A 261 9.91 12.08 -11.54
CA LEU A 261 8.56 11.63 -11.86
C LEU A 261 7.91 12.63 -12.83
N ASN A 262 8.21 12.49 -14.12
CA ASN A 262 7.87 13.47 -15.16
C ASN A 262 6.36 13.70 -15.30
N ARG A 263 5.54 12.64 -15.18
CA ARG A 263 4.08 12.76 -15.31
C ARG A 263 3.45 13.44 -14.11
N PHE A 264 4.06 13.29 -12.93
CA PHE A 264 3.62 13.95 -11.72
C PHE A 264 4.31 15.30 -11.48
N GLY A 265 5.30 15.67 -12.31
CA GLY A 265 6.02 16.94 -12.19
C GLY A 265 6.81 17.05 -10.89
N GLN A 266 7.24 15.93 -10.31
CA GLN A 266 7.91 15.85 -9.02
C GLN A 266 9.32 15.26 -9.16
N THR A 267 10.17 15.59 -8.22
CA THR A 267 11.47 14.91 -8.03
C THR A 267 11.57 14.47 -6.57
N VAL A 268 11.93 13.21 -6.38
CA VAL A 268 12.18 12.60 -5.06
C VAL A 268 13.69 12.49 -4.88
N ASP A 269 14.24 13.19 -3.90
CA ASP A 269 15.67 13.08 -3.54
C ASP A 269 15.81 12.03 -2.44
N PRO A 270 16.61 10.95 -2.63
CA PRO A 270 16.81 9.94 -1.61
C PRO A 270 17.26 10.44 -0.23
N ASN A 271 17.85 11.65 -0.17
CA ASN A 271 18.37 12.24 1.06
C ASN A 271 17.39 13.24 1.71
N GLU A 272 16.25 13.53 1.10
CA GLU A 272 15.28 14.43 1.70
C GLU A 272 14.58 13.76 2.89
N PRO A 273 14.28 14.48 3.98
CA PRO A 273 13.67 13.88 5.15
C PRO A 273 12.21 13.49 4.89
N ALA A 274 11.71 12.50 5.63
CA ALA A 274 10.28 12.23 5.71
C ALA A 274 9.59 13.42 6.40
N VAL A 275 8.75 14.14 5.67
CA VAL A 275 8.00 15.28 6.20
C VAL A 275 6.52 14.89 6.35
N PRO A 276 5.90 15.06 7.52
CA PRO A 276 4.46 14.89 7.67
C PRO A 276 3.69 15.87 6.78
N ASN A 277 2.56 15.44 6.25
CA ASN A 277 1.66 16.34 5.52
C ASN A 277 1.00 17.33 6.50
N SER A 278 1.64 18.48 6.71
CA SER A 278 1.20 19.50 7.68
C SER A 278 -0.19 20.08 7.41
N ASN A 279 -0.68 20.01 6.17
CA ASN A 279 -2.05 20.43 5.83
C ASN A 279 -3.09 19.56 6.55
N SER A 280 -2.82 18.26 6.69
CA SER A 280 -3.70 17.32 7.39
C SER A 280 -3.77 17.58 8.91
N CYS A 281 -2.86 18.39 9.47
CA CYS A 281 -2.85 18.76 10.90
C CYS A 281 -3.29 20.20 11.17
N SER A 282 -3.65 20.96 10.14
CA SER A 282 -4.08 22.35 10.32
C SER A 282 -5.35 22.42 11.19
N GLY A 283 -5.35 23.28 12.20
CA GLY A 283 -6.49 23.50 13.11
C GLY A 283 -6.66 22.48 14.24
N VAL A 284 -5.78 21.49 14.35
CA VAL A 284 -5.76 20.58 15.50
C VAL A 284 -5.11 21.32 16.69
N ALA A 285 -5.90 21.62 17.73
CA ALA A 285 -5.39 22.15 18.98
C ALA A 285 -4.85 21.01 19.86
N ALA A 286 -3.74 21.27 20.55
CA ALA A 286 -3.15 20.37 21.54
C ALA A 286 -3.98 20.30 22.83
#